data_AF-A0A2G4JEN5-F1
#
_entry.id   AF-A0A2G4JEN5-F1
#
_cell.length_a   1.000
_cell.length_b   1.000
_cell.length_c   1.000
_cell.angle_alpha   90.00
_cell.angle_beta   90.00
_cell.angle_gamma   90.00
#
_symmetry.space_group_name_H-M   'P 1'
#
loop_
_entity.id
_entity.type
_entity.pdbx_description
1 polymer ?
#
loop_
_entity_poly.entity_id
_entity_poly.type
_entity_poly.pdbx_seq_one_letter_code
_entity_poly.pdbx_strand_id
1 'polypeptide(L)'
;MQKPEIQFQFSAQPTEIELKKLREYFKEMPISEILSGLKFAKNRWSAKDAGTLKVGRKSIIQKEVHSVTSEQAQWRLKNWKMMIANYRRRGYSYPTISRIKKILIQKSKKKIK
;
A
#
# COMPACT_ATOMS: atom_id res chain seq x y z
N MET A 1 14.18 -1.37 40.65
CA MET A 1 14.48 -1.46 39.20
C MET A 1 14.21 -0.10 38.58
N GLN A 2 15.21 0.55 37.99
CA GLN A 2 14.98 1.79 37.23
C GLN A 2 14.16 1.44 35.99
N LYS A 3 13.09 2.19 35.75
CA LYS A 3 12.32 2.04 34.52
C LYS A 3 13.20 2.57 33.38
N PRO A 4 13.35 1.85 32.27
CA PRO A 4 14.07 2.38 31.12
C PRO A 4 13.34 3.61 30.59
N GLU A 5 14.05 4.72 30.48
CA GLU A 5 13.53 5.97 29.92
C GLU A 5 14.13 6.23 28.54
N ILE A 6 13.30 6.75 27.63
CA ILE A 6 13.70 7.12 26.26
C ILE A 6 13.34 8.58 26.06
N GLN A 7 14.32 9.37 25.63
CA GLN A 7 14.13 10.77 25.25
C GLN A 7 13.88 10.87 23.75
N PHE A 8 12.88 11.65 23.35
CA PHE A 8 12.55 11.91 21.95
C PHE A 8 12.95 13.32 21.56
N GLN A 9 13.64 13.46 20.43
CA GLN A 9 13.85 14.74 19.76
C GLN A 9 12.87 14.82 18.58
N PHE A 10 12.01 15.83 18.58
CA PHE A 10 11.05 16.08 17.51
C PHE A 10 11.54 17.21 16.60
N SER A 11 11.26 17.13 15.30
CA SER A 11 11.60 18.18 14.33
C SER A 11 10.74 19.44 14.48
N ALA A 12 9.61 19.34 15.16
CA ALA A 12 8.70 20.43 15.48
C ALA A 12 8.16 20.22 16.90
N GLN A 13 7.74 21.31 17.55
CA GLN A 13 7.19 21.24 18.90
C GLN A 13 5.82 20.54 18.89
N PRO A 14 5.68 19.37 19.54
CA PRO A 14 4.41 18.67 19.58
C PRO A 14 3.42 19.43 20.46
N THR A 15 2.15 19.37 20.08
CA THR A 15 1.05 19.90 20.90
C THR A 15 0.81 19.03 22.13
N GLU A 16 0.19 19.61 23.15
CA GLU A 16 -0.16 18.88 24.38
C GLU A 16 -1.09 17.69 24.11
N ILE A 17 -1.98 17.82 23.12
CA ILE A 17 -2.89 16.75 22.68
C ILE A 17 -2.10 15.58 22.05
N GLU A 18 -1.09 15.86 21.23
CA GLU A 18 -0.24 14.83 20.63
C GLU A 18 0.60 14.10 21.67
N LEU A 19 1.15 14.82 22.65
CA LEU A 19 1.87 14.23 23.78
C LEU A 19 0.97 13.32 24.63
N LYS A 20 -0.28 13.74 24.88
CA LYS A 20 -1.26 12.92 25.60
C LYS A 20 -1.56 11.63 24.85
N LYS A 21 -1.77 11.70 23.53
CA LYS A 21 -1.99 10.53 22.68
C LYS A 21 -0.79 9.58 22.65
N LEU A 22 0.43 10.11 22.56
CA LEU A 22 1.65 9.29 22.62
C LEU A 22 1.71 8.52 23.95
N ARG A 23 1.44 9.17 25.08
CA ARG A 23 1.40 8.49 26.37
C ARG A 23 0.32 7.41 26.42
N GLU A 24 -0.86 7.70 25.89
CA GLU A 24 -1.98 6.76 25.84
C GLU A 24 -1.68 5.54 24.95
N TYR A 25 -1.13 5.73 23.75
CA TYR A 25 -0.82 4.63 22.82
C TYR A 25 0.27 3.69 23.33
N PHE A 26 1.22 4.21 24.11
CA PHE A 26 2.27 3.40 24.72
C PHE A 26 1.85 2.79 26.06
N LYS A 27 0.74 3.24 26.66
CA LYS A 27 0.22 2.67 27.90
C LYS A 27 -0.26 1.24 27.63
N GLU A 28 0.18 0.30 28.46
CA GLU A 28 -0.27 -1.11 28.45
C GLU A 28 0.05 -1.92 27.17
N MET A 29 0.65 -1.32 26.14
CA MET A 29 1.01 -2.03 24.91
C MET A 29 2.37 -2.74 25.04
N PRO A 30 2.49 -4.02 24.63
CA PRO A 30 3.77 -4.72 24.61
C PRO A 30 4.82 -4.04 23.73
N ILE A 31 6.08 -4.08 24.16
CA ILE A 31 7.20 -3.46 23.42
C ILE A 31 7.32 -4.01 22.00
N SER A 32 7.06 -5.30 21.78
CA SER A 32 7.07 -5.93 20.46
C SER A 32 6.06 -5.31 19.48
N GLU A 33 4.85 -5.03 19.95
CA GLU A 33 3.79 -4.40 19.15
C GLU A 33 4.10 -2.94 18.84
N ILE A 34 4.63 -2.21 19.83
CA ILE A 34 5.15 -0.84 19.66
C ILE A 34 6.21 -0.82 18.54
N LEU A 35 7.21 -1.68 18.62
CA LEU A 35 8.30 -1.74 17.63
C LEU A 35 7.79 -2.11 16.23
N SER A 36 6.84 -3.05 16.14
CA SER A 36 6.22 -3.46 14.88
C SER A 36 5.48 -2.28 14.22
N GLY A 37 4.63 -1.59 14.98
CA GLY A 37 3.88 -0.42 14.52
C GLY A 37 4.80 0.73 14.10
N LEU A 38 5.81 1.05 14.91
CA LEU A 38 6.79 2.10 14.60
C LEU A 38 7.62 1.77 13.36
N LYS A 39 8.04 0.50 13.18
CA LYS A 39 8.75 0.05 11.96
C LYS A 39 7.89 0.28 10.72
N PHE A 40 6.62 -0.11 10.78
CA PHE A 40 5.69 0.11 9.67
C PHE A 40 5.50 1.61 9.37
N ALA A 41 5.26 2.42 10.40
CA ALA A 41 5.06 3.87 10.26
C ALA A 41 6.30 4.55 9.66
N LYS A 42 7.50 4.21 10.15
CA LYS A 42 8.78 4.72 9.64
C LYS A 42 9.00 4.35 8.18
N ASN A 43 8.84 3.08 7.82
CA ASN A 43 8.99 2.62 6.44
C ASN A 43 8.02 3.33 5.49
N ARG A 44 6.77 3.52 5.93
CA ARG A 44 5.75 4.24 5.15
C ARG A 44 6.13 5.72 4.99
N TRP A 45 6.58 6.37 6.06
CA TRP A 45 7.03 7.77 6.01
C TRP A 45 8.23 7.93 5.08
N SER A 46 9.27 7.10 5.22
CA SER A 46 10.46 7.14 4.36
C SER A 46 10.12 6.91 2.89
N ALA A 47 9.22 5.97 2.59
CA ALA A 47 8.77 5.76 1.22
C ALA A 47 7.97 6.97 0.67
N LYS A 48 7.17 7.64 1.52
CA LYS A 48 6.43 8.85 1.14
C LYS A 48 7.39 10.01 0.87
N ASP A 49 8.35 10.21 1.76
CA ASP A 49 9.36 11.26 1.70
C ASP A 49 10.26 11.10 0.45
N ALA A 50 10.72 9.88 0.19
CA ALA A 50 11.46 9.53 -1.03
C ALA A 50 10.60 9.53 -2.33
N GLY A 51 9.31 9.83 -2.25
CA GLY A 51 8.38 9.81 -3.40
C GLY A 51 8.13 8.42 -4.00
N THR A 52 8.57 7.34 -3.34
CA THR A 52 8.44 5.96 -3.82
C THR A 52 7.12 5.30 -3.39
N LEU A 53 6.44 5.85 -2.37
CA LEU A 53 5.16 5.36 -1.89
C LEU A 53 4.04 5.67 -2.89
N LYS A 54 3.76 4.70 -3.76
CA LYS A 54 2.59 4.74 -4.64
C LYS A 54 1.36 4.32 -3.82
N VAL A 55 0.63 5.29 -3.30
CA VAL A 55 -0.72 5.09 -2.73
C VAL A 55 -1.80 5.40 -3.77
N GLY A 56 -2.94 4.70 -3.70
CA GLY A 56 -4.09 4.96 -4.55
C GLY A 56 -4.13 4.18 -5.87
N ARG A 57 -4.89 4.71 -6.85
CA ARG A 57 -5.29 3.99 -8.07
C ARG A 57 -4.11 3.40 -8.86
N LYS A 58 -2.97 4.09 -8.91
CA LYS A 58 -1.78 3.65 -9.66
C LYS A 58 -1.17 2.37 -9.06
N SER A 59 -1.21 2.22 -7.74
CA SER A 59 -0.71 1.06 -7.01
C SER A 59 -1.61 -0.16 -7.20
N ILE A 60 -2.93 0.05 -7.11
CA ILE A 60 -3.94 -0.96 -7.41
C ILE A 60 -3.76 -1.50 -8.83
N ILE A 61 -3.60 -0.61 -9.81
CA ILE A 61 -3.37 -1.01 -11.21
C ILE A 61 -2.07 -1.80 -11.35
N GLN A 62 -0.95 -1.31 -10.78
CA GLN A 62 0.34 -2.01 -10.84
C GLN A 62 0.27 -3.42 -10.23
N LYS A 63 -0.36 -3.57 -9.06
CA LYS A 63 -0.56 -4.89 -8.43
C LYS A 63 -1.25 -5.90 -9.37
N GLU A 64 -2.18 -5.42 -10.20
CA GLU A 64 -2.93 -6.30 -11.11
C GLU A 64 -2.21 -6.63 -12.42
N VAL A 65 -1.21 -5.84 -12.82
CA VAL A 65 -0.61 -5.94 -14.17
C VAL A 65 0.91 -6.11 -14.20
N HIS A 66 1.64 -5.84 -13.11
CA HIS A 66 3.11 -5.82 -13.08
C HIS A 66 3.71 -7.10 -13.67
N SER A 67 3.43 -8.23 -13.01
CA SER A 67 4.00 -9.55 -13.31
C SER A 67 3.15 -10.39 -14.28
N VAL A 68 2.14 -9.80 -14.92
CA VAL A 68 1.27 -10.52 -15.84
C VAL A 68 2.00 -10.78 -17.16
N THR A 69 2.11 -12.05 -17.57
CA THR A 69 2.67 -12.50 -18.86
C THR A 69 1.71 -12.22 -20.02
N SER A 70 2.18 -12.37 -21.26
CA SER A 70 1.35 -12.17 -22.45
C SER A 70 0.20 -13.18 -22.50
N GLU A 71 0.44 -14.45 -22.18
CA GLU A 71 -0.55 -15.53 -22.16
C GLU A 71 -1.59 -15.27 -21.06
N GLN A 72 -1.13 -14.89 -19.87
CA GLN A 72 -2.01 -14.54 -18.75
C GLN A 72 -2.87 -13.31 -19.09
N ALA A 73 -2.31 -12.33 -19.79
CA ALA A 73 -3.07 -11.17 -20.25
C ALA A 73 -4.17 -11.58 -21.25
N GLN A 74 -3.85 -12.44 -22.22
CA GLN A 74 -4.81 -12.98 -23.17
C GLN A 74 -5.94 -13.76 -22.46
N TRP A 75 -5.59 -14.64 -21.52
CA TRP A 75 -6.58 -15.40 -20.76
C TRP A 75 -7.52 -14.50 -19.95
N ARG A 76 -6.97 -13.47 -19.28
CA ARG A 76 -7.80 -12.50 -18.51
C ARG A 76 -8.73 -11.69 -19.42
N LEU A 77 -8.27 -11.34 -20.62
CA LEU A 77 -9.10 -10.63 -21.61
C LEU A 77 -10.19 -11.53 -22.19
N LYS A 78 -9.91 -12.82 -22.43
CA LYS A 78 -10.91 -13.82 -22.83
C LYS A 78 -11.99 -14.00 -21.76
N ASN A 79 -11.60 -13.98 -20.49
CA ASN A 79 -12.48 -14.18 -19.33
C ASN A 79 -12.91 -12.86 -18.66
N TRP A 80 -13.05 -11.78 -19.44
CA TRP A 80 -13.16 -10.42 -18.90
C TRP A 80 -14.37 -10.17 -18.00
N LYS A 81 -15.54 -10.78 -18.27
CA LYS A 81 -16.74 -10.64 -17.42
C LYS A 81 -16.49 -11.12 -15.99
N MET A 82 -15.84 -12.28 -15.85
CA MET A 82 -15.42 -12.82 -14.55
C MET A 82 -14.42 -11.91 -13.86
N MET A 83 -13.46 -11.35 -14.62
CA MET A 83 -12.49 -10.39 -14.08
C MET A 83 -13.17 -9.12 -13.55
N ILE A 84 -14.15 -8.56 -14.26
CA ILE A 84 -14.94 -7.42 -13.78
C ILE A 84 -15.60 -7.75 -12.45
N ALA A 85 -16.28 -8.90 -12.33
CA ALA A 85 -16.93 -9.30 -11.08
C ALA A 85 -15.94 -9.41 -9.91
N ASN A 86 -14.77 -10.00 -10.14
CA ASN A 86 -13.71 -10.12 -9.14
C ASN A 86 -13.15 -8.75 -8.72
N TYR A 87 -12.91 -7.85 -9.67
CA TYR A 87 -12.46 -6.49 -9.37
C TYR A 87 -13.51 -5.66 -8.62
N ARG A 88 -14.79 -5.81 -8.98
CA ARG A 88 -15.90 -5.15 -8.29
C ARG A 88 -16.04 -5.64 -6.85
N ARG A 89 -15.89 -6.95 -6.60
CA ARG A 89 -15.86 -7.53 -5.25
C ARG A 89 -14.69 -7.00 -4.41
N ARG A 90 -13.55 -6.70 -5.03
CA ARG A 90 -12.38 -6.05 -4.40
C ARG A 90 -12.53 -4.52 -4.22
N GLY A 91 -13.69 -3.95 -4.55
CA GLY A 91 -13.97 -2.52 -4.40
C GLY A 91 -13.41 -1.62 -5.51
N TYR A 92 -12.98 -2.18 -6.65
CA TYR A 92 -12.40 -1.35 -7.71
C TYR A 92 -13.48 -0.57 -8.45
N SER A 93 -13.22 0.72 -8.67
CA SER A 93 -14.08 1.56 -9.51
C SER A 93 -13.95 1.17 -10.99
N TYR A 94 -15.02 1.35 -11.78
CA TYR A 94 -15.00 1.09 -13.22
C TYR A 94 -13.87 1.85 -13.97
N PRO A 95 -13.52 3.11 -13.63
CA PRO A 95 -12.35 3.79 -14.20
C PRO A 95 -11.00 3.10 -13.91
N THR A 96 -10.90 2.35 -12.81
CA THR A 96 -9.72 1.55 -12.46
C THR A 96 -9.68 0.27 -13.30
N ILE A 97 -10.80 -0.43 -13.38
CA ILE A 97 -10.98 -1.66 -14.18
C ILE A 97 -10.69 -1.38 -15.67
N SER A 98 -11.17 -0.25 -16.20
CA SER A 98 -10.92 0.17 -17.58
C SER A 98 -9.42 0.38 -17.85
N ARG A 99 -8.67 1.01 -16.93
CA ARG A 99 -7.22 1.18 -17.06
C ARG A 99 -6.46 -0.15 -17.00
N ILE A 100 -6.86 -1.07 -16.13
CA ILE A 100 -6.32 -2.45 -16.12
C ILE A 100 -6.52 -3.11 -17.48
N LYS A 101 -7.73 -3.02 -18.06
CA LYS A 101 -8.03 -3.58 -19.40
C LYS A 101 -7.08 -3.05 -20.47
N LYS A 102 -6.86 -1.73 -20.51
CA LYS A 102 -5.97 -1.09 -21.50
C LYS A 102 -4.54 -1.63 -21.42
N ILE A 103 -4.01 -1.82 -20.21
CA ILE A 103 -2.64 -2.35 -20.03
C ILE A 103 -2.57 -3.83 -20.42
N LEU A 104 -3.60 -4.63 -20.09
CA LEU A 104 -3.65 -6.03 -20.51
C LEU A 104 -3.68 -6.17 -22.04
N ILE A 105 -4.42 -5.30 -22.75
CA ILE A 105 -4.44 -5.27 -24.23
C ILE A 105 -3.05 -4.95 -24.80
N GLN A 106 -2.29 -4.06 -24.17
CA GLN A 106 -0.93 -3.74 -24.61
C GLN A 106 0.01 -4.94 -24.37
N LYS A 107 -0.08 -5.58 -23.20
CA LYS A 107 0.74 -6.76 -22.87
C LYS A 107 0.41 -7.97 -23.75
N SER A 108 -0.87 -8.22 -24.04
CA SER A 108 -1.28 -9.37 -24.87
C SER A 108 -0.77 -9.30 -26.31
N LYS A 109 -0.41 -8.10 -26.79
CA LYS A 109 0.14 -7.86 -28.14
C LYS A 109 1.67 -8.00 -28.21
N LYS A 110 2.37 -7.98 -27.07
CA LYS A 110 3.83 -8.18 -27.05
C LYS A 110 4.11 -9.66 -27.33
N LYS A 111 4.44 -9.98 -28.59
CA LYS A 111 5.09 -11.26 -28.92
C LYS A 111 6.40 -11.34 -28.14
N ILE A 112 6.63 -12.48 -27.50
CA ILE A 112 7.95 -12.87 -27.00
C ILE A 112 8.89 -12.80 -28.22
N LYS A 113 9.94 -11.98 -28.11
CA LYS A 113 11.02 -11.94 -29.09
C LYS A 113 11.90 -13.16 -28.87
#